data_AF-A0A7S2CJ51-F1
#
_entry.id   AF-A0A7S2CJ51-F1
#
_cell.length_a   1.000
_cell.length_b   1.000
_cell.length_c   1.000
_cell.angle_alpha   90.00
_cell.angle_beta   90.00
_cell.angle_gamma   90.00
#
_symmetry.space_group_name_H-M   'P 1'
#
loop_
_entity.id
_entity.type
_entity.pdbx_description
1 polymer ?
#
loop_
_entity_poly.entity_id
_entity_poly.type
_entity_poly.pdbx_seq_one_letter_code
_entity_poly.pdbx_strand_id
1 'polypeptide(L)'
;SDKNDGLAALLARGFAYRAMRDELLAIVAMPRERARGSLREKRAWDIADMCSRVLSRATSLVLEESGVASCVVVPLHERLEHCDSLGENAKLVGVDPLGSDEVLLVATREIAAGEAITRDYAAAPRLPNDKSDGALRLLLQFGLPPKAWVADAGWDTIENE
;
A
#
# COMPACT_ATOMS: atom_id res chain seq x y z
N SER A 1 -14.28 -13.43 4.13
CA SER A 1 -14.90 -12.32 3.37
C SER A 1 -13.88 -11.66 2.45
N ASP A 2 -12.71 -11.27 2.96
CA ASP A 2 -11.68 -10.46 2.27
C ASP A 2 -11.12 -10.95 0.92
N LYS A 3 -10.87 -12.24 0.73
CA LYS A 3 -10.30 -12.74 -0.54
C LYS A 3 -11.28 -12.59 -1.72
N ASN A 4 -12.58 -12.68 -1.47
CA ASN A 4 -13.60 -12.51 -2.52
C ASN A 4 -13.71 -11.05 -2.94
N ASP A 5 -13.59 -10.11 -2.00
CA ASP A 5 -13.62 -8.67 -2.28
C ASP A 5 -12.33 -8.22 -2.99
N GLY A 6 -11.17 -8.75 -2.58
CA GLY A 6 -9.90 -8.55 -3.28
C GLY A 6 -9.92 -9.12 -4.71
N LEU A 7 -10.45 -10.34 -4.89
CA LEU A 7 -10.64 -10.95 -6.21
C LEU A 7 -11.63 -10.15 -7.07
N ALA A 8 -12.76 -9.71 -6.50
CA ALA A 8 -13.73 -8.89 -7.20
C ALA A 8 -13.14 -7.55 -7.65
N ALA A 9 -12.34 -6.90 -6.81
CA ALA A 9 -11.63 -5.69 -7.18
C ALA A 9 -10.54 -5.94 -8.23
N LEU A 10 -9.84 -7.06 -8.16
CA LEU A 10 -8.81 -7.43 -9.14
C LEU A 10 -9.44 -7.80 -10.48
N LEU A 11 -10.59 -8.46 -10.47
CA LEU A 11 -11.44 -8.70 -11.65
C LEU A 11 -11.97 -7.38 -12.19
N ALA A 12 -12.52 -6.49 -11.35
CA ALA A 12 -13.00 -5.18 -11.76
C ALA A 12 -11.89 -4.32 -12.36
N ARG A 13 -10.68 -4.35 -11.78
CA ARG A 13 -9.49 -3.68 -12.31
C ARG A 13 -9.00 -4.34 -13.60
N GLY A 14 -9.08 -5.67 -13.70
CA GLY A 14 -8.77 -6.43 -14.92
C GLY A 14 -9.80 -6.18 -16.03
N PHE A 15 -11.08 -6.03 -15.69
CA PHE A 15 -12.15 -5.63 -16.61
C PHE A 15 -12.00 -4.18 -17.03
N ALA A 16 -11.70 -3.26 -16.11
CA ALA A 16 -11.41 -1.87 -16.43
C ALA A 16 -10.16 -1.76 -17.31
N TYR A 17 -9.10 -2.52 -17.02
CA TYR A 17 -7.91 -2.60 -17.86
C TYR A 17 -8.22 -3.17 -19.24
N ARG A 18 -9.01 -4.27 -19.33
CA ARG A 18 -9.41 -4.85 -20.62
C ARG A 18 -10.34 -3.91 -21.40
N ALA A 19 -11.30 -3.27 -20.75
CA ALA A 19 -12.19 -2.28 -21.36
C ALA A 19 -11.40 -1.08 -21.88
N MET A 20 -10.49 -0.53 -21.06
CA MET A 20 -9.55 0.50 -21.51
C MET A 20 -8.67 0.00 -22.65
N ARG A 21 -8.16 -1.24 -22.58
CA ARG A 21 -7.32 -1.84 -23.62
C ARG A 21 -8.09 -2.00 -24.91
N ASP A 22 -9.33 -2.47 -24.87
CA ASP A 22 -10.17 -2.75 -26.03
C ASP A 22 -10.68 -1.44 -26.66
N GLU A 23 -10.99 -0.42 -25.84
CA GLU A 23 -11.22 0.96 -26.30
C GLU A 23 -9.96 1.58 -26.90
N LEU A 24 -8.80 1.41 -26.24
CA LEU A 24 -7.51 1.84 -26.75
C LEU A 24 -7.13 1.09 -28.02
N LEU A 25 -7.53 -0.17 -28.18
CA LEU A 25 -7.20 -1.00 -29.35
C LEU A 25 -7.81 -0.39 -30.60
N ALA A 26 -9.06 0.09 -30.52
CA ALA A 26 -9.70 0.81 -31.62
C ALA A 26 -9.00 2.15 -31.92
N ILE A 27 -8.55 2.86 -30.89
CA ILE A 27 -7.83 4.14 -31.02
C ILE A 27 -6.40 3.94 -31.57
N VAL A 28 -5.73 2.83 -31.23
CA VAL A 28 -4.38 2.49 -31.71
C VAL A 28 -4.43 1.90 -33.12
N ALA A 29 -5.42 1.04 -33.40
CA ALA A 29 -5.62 0.45 -34.73
C ALA A 29 -6.10 1.49 -35.76
N MET A 30 -6.89 2.48 -35.32
CA MET A 30 -7.27 3.65 -36.13
C MET A 30 -7.00 4.94 -35.36
N PRO A 31 -5.76 5.48 -35.44
CA PRO A 31 -5.38 6.71 -34.76
C PRO A 31 -6.27 7.86 -35.22
N ARG A 32 -7.13 8.36 -34.32
CA ARG A 32 -7.78 9.66 -34.51
C ARG A 32 -6.72 10.76 -34.44
N GLU A 33 -7.03 11.94 -35.00
CA GLU A 33 -6.20 13.13 -34.79
C GLU A 33 -5.90 13.29 -33.30
N ARG A 34 -4.62 13.51 -32.94
CA ARG A 34 -4.18 13.61 -31.55
C ARG A 34 -4.88 14.78 -30.86
N ALA A 35 -5.97 14.51 -30.16
CA ALA A 35 -6.48 15.42 -29.14
C ALA A 35 -5.58 15.29 -27.91
N ARG A 36 -4.69 16.27 -27.69
CA ARG A 36 -4.03 16.38 -26.38
C ARG A 36 -5.13 16.64 -25.34
N GLY A 37 -5.20 15.79 -24.32
CA GLY A 37 -5.96 16.10 -23.11
C GLY A 37 -5.58 17.50 -22.61
N SER A 38 -6.53 18.19 -22.00
CA SER A 38 -6.30 19.57 -21.56
C SER A 38 -5.11 19.61 -20.58
N LEU A 39 -4.38 20.73 -20.57
CA LEU A 39 -3.32 20.96 -19.57
C LEU A 39 -3.85 20.81 -18.13
N ARG A 40 -5.14 21.10 -17.92
CA ARG A 40 -5.82 20.94 -16.64
C ARG A 40 -5.97 19.48 -16.25
N GLU A 41 -6.44 18.62 -17.16
CA GLU A 41 -6.57 17.17 -16.89
C GLU A 41 -5.23 16.53 -16.62
N LYS A 42 -4.20 16.89 -17.40
CA LYS A 42 -2.84 16.41 -17.14
C LYS A 42 -2.39 16.75 -15.72
N ARG A 43 -2.53 18.02 -15.30
CA ARG A 43 -2.17 18.46 -13.95
C ARG A 43 -2.97 17.74 -12.86
N ALA A 44 -4.26 17.47 -13.11
CA ALA A 44 -5.09 16.71 -12.17
C ALA A 44 -4.55 15.29 -11.97
N TRP A 45 -4.17 14.61 -13.05
CA TRP A 45 -3.55 13.29 -12.99
C TRP A 45 -2.17 13.31 -12.31
N ASP A 46 -1.33 14.31 -12.62
CA ASP A 46 -0.01 14.45 -12.00
C ASP A 46 -0.14 14.61 -10.46
N ILE A 47 -1.10 15.42 -10.00
CA ILE A 47 -1.38 15.60 -8.56
C ILE A 47 -1.93 14.30 -7.96
N ALA A 48 -2.85 13.62 -8.63
CA ALA A 48 -3.41 12.36 -8.14
C ALA A 48 -2.33 11.27 -7.98
N ASP A 49 -1.42 11.14 -8.96
CA ASP A 49 -0.27 10.23 -8.88
C ASP A 49 0.65 10.60 -7.71
N MET A 50 0.96 11.89 -7.53
CA MET A 50 1.74 12.35 -6.38
C MET A 50 1.08 12.02 -5.04
N CYS A 51 -0.22 12.32 -4.88
CA CYS A 51 -0.97 12.02 -3.66
C CYS A 51 -1.02 10.51 -3.38
N SER A 52 -1.23 9.69 -4.42
CA SER A 52 -1.22 8.23 -4.30
C SER A 52 0.15 7.72 -3.81
N ARG A 53 1.25 8.23 -4.38
CA ARG A 53 2.60 7.86 -3.95
C ARG A 53 2.90 8.29 -2.52
N VAL A 54 2.54 9.51 -2.14
CA VAL A 54 2.72 9.99 -0.76
C VAL A 54 1.93 9.11 0.21
N LEU A 55 0.67 8.80 -0.10
CA LEU A 55 -0.18 7.96 0.75
C LEU A 55 0.37 6.52 0.89
N SER A 56 0.95 5.95 -0.17
CA SER A 56 1.58 4.62 -0.12
C SER A 56 2.88 4.57 0.70
N ARG A 57 3.48 5.74 0.98
CA ARG A 57 4.75 5.87 1.72
C ARG A 57 4.57 6.39 3.13
N ALA A 58 3.45 7.05 3.39
CA ALA A 58 3.14 7.63 4.68
C ALA A 58 2.96 6.56 5.77
N THR A 59 3.21 6.97 7.01
CA THR A 59 3.04 6.20 8.23
C THR A 59 2.45 7.09 9.31
N SER A 60 1.74 6.50 10.26
CA SER A 60 1.25 7.21 11.44
C SER A 60 2.33 7.15 12.52
N LEU A 61 2.80 8.30 13.00
CA LEU A 61 3.87 8.40 13.99
C LEU A 61 3.49 9.42 15.07
N VAL A 62 3.63 9.04 16.33
CA VAL A 62 3.53 9.96 17.47
C VAL A 62 4.89 10.63 17.64
N LEU A 63 4.93 11.95 17.44
CA LEU A 63 6.16 12.76 17.51
C LEU A 63 6.28 13.54 18.83
N GLU A 64 5.18 13.69 19.56
CA GLU A 64 5.11 14.48 20.78
C GLU A 64 4.45 13.67 21.89
N GLU A 65 4.74 14.02 23.15
CA GLU A 65 4.11 13.41 24.33
C GLU A 65 2.58 13.62 24.38
N SER A 66 2.03 14.50 23.54
CA SER A 66 0.59 14.71 23.37
C SER A 66 -0.16 13.44 22.92
N GLY A 67 0.56 12.44 22.40
CA GLY A 67 -0.01 11.15 22.00
C GLY A 67 -0.78 11.19 20.68
N VAL A 68 -0.84 12.35 20.01
CA VAL A 68 -1.52 12.50 18.72
C VAL A 68 -0.63 11.99 17.60
N ALA A 69 -1.10 10.97 16.89
CA ALA A 69 -0.40 10.43 15.73
C ALA A 69 -0.48 11.40 14.54
N SER A 70 0.68 11.73 13.97
CA SER A 70 0.81 12.52 12.76
C SER A 70 1.09 11.62 11.56
N CYS A 71 0.54 11.97 10.39
CA CYS A 71 0.86 11.29 9.14
C CYS A 71 2.16 11.86 8.57
N VAL A 72 3.21 11.04 8.50
CA VAL A 72 4.55 11.46 8.06
C VAL A 72 5.12 10.50 7.04
N VAL A 73 6.08 10.96 6.23
CA VAL A 73 6.90 10.11 5.38
C VAL A 73 8.31 10.08 5.98
N VAL A 74 8.73 8.91 6.46
CA VAL A 74 10.06 8.70 7.04
C VAL A 74 10.95 8.04 5.98
N PRO A 75 12.02 8.71 5.52
CA PRO A 75 12.98 8.11 4.60
C PRO A 75 13.54 6.80 5.13
N LEU A 76 13.93 5.88 4.24
CA LEU A 76 14.33 4.50 4.54
C LEU A 76 13.18 3.60 5.00
N HIS A 77 12.40 4.02 6.01
CA HIS A 77 11.23 3.24 6.46
C HIS A 77 10.19 3.07 5.35
N GLU A 78 9.92 4.11 4.56
CA GLU A 78 8.98 4.03 3.43
C GLU A 78 9.34 2.97 2.38
N ARG A 79 10.62 2.58 2.32
CA ARG A 79 11.15 1.59 1.37
C ARG A 79 11.08 0.16 1.88
N LEU A 80 10.75 -0.04 3.16
CA LEU A 80 10.63 -1.37 3.74
C LEU A 80 9.43 -2.10 3.15
N GLU A 81 9.61 -3.39 2.93
CA GLU A 81 8.57 -4.26 2.39
C GLU A 81 7.48 -4.55 3.42
N HIS A 82 6.31 -4.96 2.94
CA HIS A 82 5.25 -5.42 3.82
C HIS A 82 5.67 -6.73 4.51
N CYS A 83 5.38 -6.84 5.80
CA CYS A 83 5.59 -8.07 6.55
C CYS A 83 4.80 -9.27 6.03
N ASP A 84 5.26 -10.46 6.42
CA ASP A 84 4.57 -11.72 6.19
C ASP A 84 3.69 -12.09 7.41
N SER A 85 3.32 -13.36 7.52
CA SER A 85 2.52 -13.89 8.63
C SER A 85 3.18 -13.75 10.01
N LEU A 86 4.50 -13.52 10.09
CA LEU A 86 5.19 -13.30 11.36
C LEU A 86 5.07 -11.85 11.85
N GLY A 87 4.45 -10.97 11.04
CA GLY A 87 4.32 -9.56 11.34
C GLY A 87 5.61 -8.77 11.10
N GLU A 88 5.52 -7.45 11.31
CA GLU A 88 6.65 -6.54 11.13
C GLU A 88 7.79 -6.86 12.09
N ASN A 89 9.03 -6.82 11.58
CA ASN A 89 10.23 -7.01 12.38
C ASN A 89 10.94 -5.71 12.77
N ALA A 90 10.46 -4.57 12.26
CA ALA A 90 10.92 -3.25 12.64
C ALA A 90 9.77 -2.25 12.76
N LYS A 91 9.87 -1.35 13.73
CA LYS A 91 8.86 -0.32 14.00
C LYS A 91 9.48 1.04 14.25
N LEU A 92 8.77 2.09 13.86
CA LEU A 92 9.17 3.46 14.15
C LEU A 92 8.75 3.91 15.55
N VAL A 93 9.66 4.59 16.22
CA VAL A 93 9.43 5.27 17.49
C VAL A 93 9.79 6.74 17.28
N GLY A 94 8.80 7.62 17.40
CA GLY A 94 8.96 9.05 17.15
C GLY A 94 9.29 9.87 18.40
N VAL A 95 9.14 9.29 19.59
CA VAL A 95 9.53 9.88 20.87
C VAL A 95 10.61 9.00 21.47
N ASP A 96 11.86 9.46 21.43
CA ASP A 96 12.96 8.74 22.06
C ASP A 96 12.81 8.80 23.60
N PRO A 97 12.74 7.66 24.31
CA PRO A 97 12.72 7.64 25.77
C PRO A 97 13.96 8.28 26.41
N LEU A 98 15.06 8.46 25.66
CA LEU A 98 16.27 9.15 26.10
C LEU A 98 16.23 10.67 25.84
N GLY A 99 15.16 11.18 25.23
CA GLY A 99 14.93 12.62 25.01
C GLY A 99 15.70 13.21 23.83
N SER A 100 16.08 12.41 22.82
CA SER A 100 16.59 12.94 21.55
C SER A 100 15.45 13.30 20.59
N ASP A 101 15.69 14.27 19.71
CA ASP A 101 14.77 14.67 18.62
C ASP A 101 14.86 13.72 17.40
N GLU A 102 15.25 12.46 17.61
CA GLU A 102 15.45 11.48 16.54
C GLU A 102 14.27 10.52 16.41
N VAL A 103 13.97 10.11 15.17
CA VAL A 103 13.04 9.02 14.89
C VAL A 103 13.83 7.72 14.82
N LEU A 104 13.51 6.78 15.71
CA LEU A 104 14.20 5.50 15.82
C LEU A 104 13.47 4.42 15.03
N LEU A 105 14.23 3.57 14.32
CA LEU A 105 13.74 2.32 13.75
C LEU A 105 14.24 1.18 14.63
N VAL A 106 13.32 0.54 15.35
CA VAL A 106 13.63 -0.45 16.39
C VAL A 106 13.19 -1.83 15.95
N ALA A 107 14.04 -2.83 16.16
CA ALA A 107 13.67 -4.22 15.92
C ALA A 107 12.62 -4.69 16.94
N THR A 108 11.54 -5.29 16.47
CA THR A 108 10.45 -5.83 17.31
C THR A 108 10.67 -7.30 17.67
N ARG A 109 11.56 -7.98 16.95
CA ARG A 109 11.97 -9.37 17.17
C ARG A 109 13.41 -9.58 16.69
N GLU A 110 13.94 -10.77 16.94
CA GLU A 110 15.21 -11.18 16.36
C GLU A 110 15.11 -11.24 14.82
N ILE A 111 16.14 -10.71 14.15
CA ILE A 111 16.23 -10.63 12.69
C ILE A 111 17.49 -11.39 12.28
N ALA A 112 17.32 -12.46 11.49
CA ALA A 112 18.45 -13.26 11.05
C ALA A 112 19.31 -12.49 10.03
N ALA A 113 20.60 -12.84 9.94
CA ALA A 113 21.46 -12.27 8.91
C ALA A 113 20.93 -12.59 7.50
N GLY A 114 20.67 -11.57 6.70
CA GLY A 114 20.09 -11.70 5.35
C GLY A 114 18.57 -11.72 5.31
N GLU A 115 17.89 -11.69 6.46
CA GLU A 115 16.45 -11.48 6.52
C GLU A 115 16.10 -10.04 6.14
N ALA A 116 15.02 -9.85 5.39
CA ALA A 116 14.53 -8.52 5.02
C ALA A 116 13.94 -7.80 6.23
N ILE A 117 14.20 -6.49 6.33
CA ILE A 117 13.55 -5.64 7.32
C ILE A 117 12.18 -5.23 6.75
N THR A 118 11.12 -5.49 7.51
CA THR A 118 9.73 -5.33 7.08
C THR A 118 8.95 -4.41 8.02
N ARG A 119 7.88 -3.82 7.48
CA ARG A 119 6.89 -3.00 8.20
C ARG A 119 5.47 -3.48 7.89
N ASP A 120 4.51 -3.11 8.72
CA ASP A 120 3.11 -3.45 8.46
C ASP A 120 2.39 -2.36 7.63
N TYR A 121 1.99 -2.70 6.40
CA TYR A 121 1.25 -1.80 5.51
C TYR A 121 -0.21 -1.67 5.95
N ALA A 122 -0.75 -2.64 6.71
CA ALA A 122 -2.07 -2.54 7.30
C ALA A 122 -2.13 -1.45 8.39
N ALA A 123 -1.00 -1.06 8.98
CA ALA A 123 -0.92 0.04 9.94
C ALA A 123 -0.81 1.44 9.30
N ALA A 124 -0.66 1.53 7.98
CA ALA A 124 -0.50 2.82 7.29
C ALA A 124 -1.74 3.73 7.45
N PRO A 125 -1.60 5.05 7.21
CA PRO A 125 -2.74 5.95 7.19
C PRO A 125 -3.69 5.66 6.02
N ARG A 126 -4.96 6.03 6.20
CA ARG A 126 -6.05 5.86 5.23
C ARG A 126 -6.62 7.23 4.84
N LEU A 127 -7.22 7.31 3.65
CA LEU A 127 -8.02 8.48 3.30
C LEU A 127 -9.30 8.54 4.15
N PRO A 128 -9.83 9.73 4.42
CA PRO A 128 -11.15 9.86 5.05
C PRO A 128 -12.21 9.09 4.24
N ASN A 129 -13.00 8.27 4.93
CA ASN A 129 -14.05 7.42 4.36
C ASN A 129 -13.56 6.21 3.52
N ASP A 130 -12.27 5.92 3.48
CA ASP A 130 -11.79 4.67 2.88
C ASP A 130 -12.18 3.47 3.74
N LYS A 131 -13.00 2.58 3.17
CA LYS A 131 -13.47 1.34 3.82
C LYS A 131 -12.76 0.09 3.30
N SER A 132 -11.76 0.24 2.45
CA SER A 132 -10.97 -0.90 1.99
C SER A 132 -10.18 -1.50 3.15
N ASP A 133 -10.12 -2.82 3.20
CA ASP A 133 -9.36 -3.54 4.24
C ASP A 133 -8.61 -4.73 3.66
N GLY A 134 -7.68 -5.26 4.47
CA GLY A 134 -6.90 -6.46 4.15
C GLY A 134 -6.29 -6.43 2.73
N ALA A 135 -6.51 -7.52 1.99
CA ALA A 135 -6.03 -7.71 0.62
C ALA A 135 -6.40 -6.58 -0.35
N LEU A 136 -7.65 -6.08 -0.27
CA LEU A 136 -8.14 -5.02 -1.15
C LEU A 136 -7.35 -3.75 -0.94
N ARG A 137 -7.08 -3.40 0.32
CA ARG A 137 -6.30 -2.22 0.67
C ARG A 137 -4.86 -2.34 0.21
N LEU A 138 -4.22 -3.49 0.45
CA LEU A 138 -2.85 -3.76 0.00
C LEU A 138 -2.72 -3.59 -1.52
N LEU A 139 -3.74 -4.01 -2.28
CA LEU A 139 -3.79 -3.84 -3.73
C LEU A 139 -4.01 -2.39 -4.18
N LEU A 140 -4.92 -1.66 -3.53
CA LEU A 140 -5.32 -0.31 -3.96
C LEU A 140 -4.29 0.75 -3.57
N GLN A 141 -3.78 0.70 -2.34
CA GLN A 141 -2.85 1.71 -1.82
C GLN A 141 -1.39 1.41 -2.17
N PHE A 142 -0.99 0.13 -2.21
CA PHE A 142 0.43 -0.27 -2.37
C PHE A 142 0.69 -1.07 -3.65
N GLY A 143 -0.34 -1.47 -4.39
CA GLY A 143 -0.17 -2.26 -5.60
C GLY A 143 0.35 -3.68 -5.34
N LEU A 144 0.19 -4.20 -4.12
CA LEU A 144 0.74 -5.50 -3.76
C LEU A 144 -0.02 -6.65 -4.43
N PRO A 145 0.69 -7.64 -4.99
CA PRO A 145 0.08 -8.79 -5.65
C PRO A 145 -0.54 -9.76 -4.62
N PRO A 146 -1.45 -10.66 -5.05
CA PRO A 146 -2.12 -11.63 -4.18
C PRO A 146 -1.23 -12.47 -3.26
N LYS A 147 0.01 -12.76 -3.70
CA LYS A 147 0.99 -13.51 -2.92
C LYS A 147 1.45 -12.80 -1.64
N ALA A 148 1.28 -11.49 -1.57
CA ALA A 148 1.64 -10.68 -0.40
C ALA A 148 0.47 -10.49 0.56
N TRP A 149 -0.69 -11.07 0.27
CA TRP A 149 -1.85 -11.03 1.15
C TRP A 149 -1.72 -12.21 2.10
N VAL A 150 -1.34 -11.94 3.35
CA VAL A 150 -1.29 -12.97 4.40
C VAL A 150 -2.65 -13.68 4.40
N ALA A 151 -2.65 -14.97 4.11
CA ALA A 151 -3.84 -15.77 4.23
C ALA A 151 -4.15 -15.86 5.73
N ASP A 152 -5.27 -15.30 6.18
CA ASP A 152 -5.78 -15.59 7.52
C ASP A 152 -5.67 -17.09 7.76
N ALA A 153 -4.89 -17.45 8.78
CA ALA A 153 -4.70 -18.82 9.22
C ALA A 153 -6.07 -19.41 9.57
N GLY A 154 -6.53 -20.38 8.78
CA GLY A 154 -7.82 -21.00 9.03
C GLY A 154 -8.33 -22.03 8.02
N TRP A 155 -7.57 -22.41 6.99
CA TRP A 155 -8.02 -23.43 6.02
C TRP A 155 -6.93 -24.36 5.51
N ASP A 156 -5.88 -24.61 6.30
CA ASP A 156 -5.05 -25.80 6.10
C ASP A 156 -5.78 -27.01 6.72
N THR A 157 -6.82 -27.48 6.03
CA THR A 157 -7.30 -28.87 6.06
C THR A 157 -8.48 -28.99 5.08
N ILE A 158 -8.17 -28.99 3.79
CA ILE A 158 -8.82 -29.97 2.91
C ILE A 158 -7.66 -30.75 2.28
N GLU A 159 -7.03 -31.58 3.11
CA GLU A 159 -6.41 -32.79 2.60
C GLU A 159 -7.54 -33.75 2.18
N ASN A 160 -7.35 -34.35 1.01
CA ASN A 160 -7.94 -35.60 0.53
C ASN A 160 -9.44 -35.58 0.19
N GLU A 161 -9.78 -35.54 -1.10
CA GLU A 161 -9.85 -36.70 -2.01
C GLU A 161 -10.01 -36.26 -3.49
#